data_AF-A0A432JM23-F1
#
_entry.id   AF-A0A432JM23-F1
#
_cell.length_a   1.000
_cell.length_b   1.000
_cell.length_c   1.000
_cell.angle_alpha   90.00
_cell.angle_beta   90.00
_cell.angle_gamma   90.00
#
_symmetry.space_group_name_H-M   'P 1'
#
loop_
_entity.id
_entity.type
_entity.pdbx_description
1 polymer ?
#
loop_
_entity_poly.entity_id
_entity_poly.type
_entity_poly.pdbx_seq_one_letter_code
_entity_poly.pdbx_strand_id
1 'polypeptide(L)' 'DRVTWNHDPMDPWHLAFSPGVGPVEVVVDEEVVWSDGAPTRVDAAEVRAMAAEEAARLHRRLEEL' A
#
# COMPACT_ATOMS: atom_id res chain seq x y z
N ASP A 1 13.74 5.91 -9.16
CA ASP A 1 12.34 5.59 -8.81
C ASP A 1 11.39 6.65 -9.35
N ARG A 2 10.19 6.24 -9.75
CA ARG A 2 9.14 7.11 -10.33
C ARG A 2 7.77 6.69 -9.82
N VAL A 3 6.92 7.68 -9.53
CA VAL A 3 5.51 7.47 -9.19
C VAL A 3 4.64 8.29 -10.14
N THR A 4 3.61 7.66 -10.70
CA THR A 4 2.53 8.31 -11.45
C THR A 4 1.28 8.34 -10.58
N TRP A 5 0.64 9.49 -10.46
CA TRP A 5 -0.53 9.70 -9.60
C TRP A 5 -1.81 9.87 -10.43
N ASN A 6 -2.96 9.63 -9.82
CA ASN A 6 -4.29 9.82 -10.42
C ASN A 6 -4.78 11.29 -10.40
N HIS A 7 -3.87 12.25 -10.24
CA HIS A 7 -4.16 13.68 -10.04
C HIS A 7 -3.20 14.55 -10.87
N ASP A 8 -3.74 15.63 -11.46
CA ASP A 8 -2.99 16.67 -12.18
C ASP A 8 -3.41 18.06 -11.64
N PRO A 9 -2.48 18.96 -11.21
CA PRO A 9 -1.02 18.86 -11.24
C PRO A 9 -0.44 17.95 -10.16
N MET A 10 0.70 17.35 -10.49
CA MET A 10 1.40 16.34 -9.69
C MET A 10 2.40 17.00 -8.70
N ASP A 11 1.96 18.04 -7.99
CA ASP A 11 2.76 18.73 -6.96
C ASP A 11 2.83 17.89 -5.67
N PRO A 12 4.02 17.47 -5.20
CA PRO A 12 4.14 16.53 -4.08
C PRO A 12 3.49 17.01 -2.77
N TRP A 13 3.51 18.31 -2.48
CA TRP A 13 2.92 18.86 -1.27
C TRP A 13 1.40 18.89 -1.37
N HIS A 14 0.86 19.21 -2.54
CA HIS A 14 -0.59 19.14 -2.78
C HIS A 14 -1.12 17.70 -2.67
N LEU A 15 -0.40 16.73 -3.24
CA LEU A 15 -0.80 15.32 -3.21
C LEU A 15 -0.81 14.76 -1.78
N ALA A 16 0.16 15.14 -0.94
CA ALA A 16 0.28 14.65 0.44
C ALA A 16 -0.94 14.97 1.33
N PHE A 17 -1.71 16.01 1.01
CA PHE A 17 -2.87 16.45 1.77
C PHE A 17 -4.20 16.30 1.01
N SER A 18 -4.21 15.55 -0.08
CA SER A 18 -5.40 15.35 -0.92
C SER A 18 -5.96 13.93 -0.76
N PRO A 19 -7.03 13.74 0.03
CA PRO A 19 -7.66 12.43 0.18
C PRO A 19 -8.14 11.88 -1.18
N GLY A 20 -8.03 10.56 -1.38
CA GLY A 20 -8.42 9.91 -2.63
C GLY A 20 -7.38 10.01 -3.76
N VAL A 21 -6.30 10.75 -3.55
CA VAL A 21 -5.12 10.68 -4.41
C VAL A 21 -4.33 9.42 -4.09
N GLY A 22 -3.97 8.68 -5.14
CA GLY A 22 -3.23 7.44 -5.02
C GLY A 22 -2.33 7.20 -6.23
N PRO A 23 -1.30 6.35 -6.08
CA PRO A 23 -0.45 5.98 -7.18
C PRO A 23 -1.21 5.10 -8.19
N VAL A 24 -1.06 5.44 -9.46
CA VAL A 24 -1.48 4.61 -10.60
C VAL A 24 -0.39 3.60 -10.94
N GLU A 25 0.87 4.05 -10.92
CA GLU A 25 2.04 3.21 -11.22
C GLU A 25 3.21 3.63 -10.33
N VAL A 26 3.95 2.64 -9.81
CA VAL A 26 5.22 2.87 -9.10
C VAL A 26 6.32 2.01 -9.72
N VAL A 27 7.43 2.64 -10.07
CA VAL A 27 8.64 1.98 -10.59
C VAL A 27 9.81 2.20 -9.63
N VAL A 28 10.43 1.11 -9.19
CA VAL A 28 11.62 1.09 -8.34
C VAL A 28 12.66 0.21 -9.00
N ASP A 29 13.90 0.70 -9.14
CA ASP A 29 14.98 -0.03 -9.82
C ASP A 29 14.57 -0.62 -11.19
N GLU A 30 13.90 0.19 -12.01
CA GLU A 30 13.37 -0.18 -13.34
C GLU A 30 12.25 -1.23 -13.34
N GLU A 31 11.81 -1.72 -12.18
CA GLU A 31 10.72 -2.70 -12.05
C GLU A 31 9.41 -2.04 -11.60
N VAL A 32 8.30 -2.40 -12.24
CA VAL A 32 6.96 -1.96 -11.83
C VAL A 32 6.54 -2.73 -10.59
N VAL A 33 6.45 -2.05 -9.44
CA VAL A 33 6.09 -2.64 -8.14
C VAL A 33 4.63 -2.42 -7.75
N TRP A 34 3.95 -1.50 -8.45
CA TRP A 34 2.54 -1.17 -8.26
C TRP A 34 1.92 -0.83 -9.62
N SER A 35 0.78 -1.45 -9.93
CA SER A 35 -0.02 -1.17 -11.12
C SER A 35 -1.50 -1.36 -10.78
N ASP A 36 -2.36 -0.55 -11.38
CA ASP A 36 -3.82 -0.71 -11.32
C ASP A 36 -4.37 -0.81 -9.87
N GLY A 37 -3.76 -0.08 -8.95
CA GLY A 37 -4.17 -0.02 -7.54
C GLY A 37 -3.75 -1.21 -6.68
N ALA A 38 -2.82 -2.06 -7.15
CA ALA A 38 -2.32 -3.21 -6.43
C ALA A 38 -0.79 -3.37 -6.54
N PRO A 39 -0.13 -3.98 -5.54
CA PRO A 39 1.27 -4.38 -5.67
C PRO A 39 1.40 -5.53 -6.68
N THR A 40 2.50 -5.54 -7.42
CA THR A 40 2.77 -6.57 -8.45
C THR A 40 3.58 -7.75 -7.93
N ARG A 41 4.32 -7.56 -6.82
CA ARG A 41 5.26 -8.56 -6.27
C ARG A 41 4.66 -9.46 -5.19
N VAL A 42 3.50 -9.10 -4.64
CA VAL A 42 2.87 -9.81 -3.53
C VAL A 42 1.36 -9.89 -3.71
N ASP A 43 0.75 -10.96 -3.23
CA ASP A 43 -0.71 -11.03 -3.09
C ASP A 43 -1.14 -10.19 -1.88
N ALA A 44 -1.69 -9.01 -2.15
CA ALA A 44 -2.11 -8.09 -1.10
C ALA A 44 -3.27 -8.65 -0.24
N ALA A 45 -4.11 -9.52 -0.79
CA ALA A 45 -5.20 -10.13 -0.04
C ALA A 45 -4.67 -11.19 0.93
N GLU A 46 -3.74 -12.04 0.48
CA GLU A 46 -3.06 -13.02 1.34
C GLU A 46 -2.32 -12.33 2.49
N VAL A 47 -1.52 -11.31 2.19
CA VAL A 47 -0.77 -10.56 3.22
C VAL A 47 -1.72 -9.98 4.28
N ARG A 48 -2.86 -9.41 3.85
CA ARG A 48 -3.85 -8.87 4.79
C ARG A 48 -4.52 -9.95 5.63
N ALA A 49 -4.83 -11.11 5.04
CA ALA A 49 -5.41 -12.23 5.76
C ALA A 49 -4.46 -12.75 6.84
N MET A 50 -3.20 -12.99 6.49
CA MET A 50 -2.18 -13.45 7.43
C MET A 50 -1.93 -12.43 8.54
N ALA A 51 -1.87 -11.13 8.20
CA ALA A 51 -1.73 -10.08 9.20
C ALA A 51 -2.92 -10.04 10.18
N ALA A 52 -4.16 -10.22 9.69
CA ALA A 52 -5.34 -10.26 10.54
C ALA A 52 -5.33 -11.47 11.50
N GLU A 53 -4.90 -12.64 11.01
CA GLU A 53 -4.75 -13.82 11.85
C GLU A 53 -3.70 -13.64 12.96
N GLU A 54 -2.52 -13.11 12.62
CA GLU A 54 -1.47 -12.86 13.61
C GLU A 54 -1.90 -11.80 14.62
N ALA A 55 -2.59 -10.74 14.18
CA ALA A 55 -3.15 -9.74 15.09
C ALA A 55 -4.15 -10.37 16.08
N ALA A 56 -5.01 -11.29 15.61
CA ALA A 56 -5.94 -12.00 16.48
C ALA A 56 -5.22 -12.93 17.46
N ARG A 57 -4.17 -13.63 17.03
CA ARG A 57 -3.32 -14.47 17.90
C ARG A 57 -2.64 -13.63 18.99
N LEU A 58 -2.03 -12.51 18.60
CA LEU A 58 -1.36 -11.59 19.50
C LEU A 58 -2.33 -11.01 20.53
N HIS A 59 -3.49 -10.51 20.09
CA HIS A 59 -4.47 -9.88 20.98
C HIS A 59 -4.95 -10.86 22.06
N ARG A 60 -5.30 -12.09 21.67
CA ARG A 60 -5.67 -13.16 22.63
C ARG A 60 -4.57 -13.42 23.65
N ARG A 61 -3.31 -13.49 23.22
CA ARG A 61 -2.19 -13.73 24.13
C ARG A 61 -2.02 -12.59 25.14
N LEU A 62 -2.26 -11.35 24.73
CA LEU A 62 -2.21 -10.17 25.60
C LEU A 62 -3.36 -10.13 26.61
N GLU A 63 -4.54 -10.66 26.29
CA GLU A 63 -5.66 -10.81 27.23
C GLU A 63 -5.40 -11.86 28.31
N GLU A 64 -4.53 -12.85 28.03
CA GLU A 64 -4.13 -13.92 28.95
C GLU A 64 -2.91 -13.57 29.83
N LEU A 65 -2.42 -12.32 29.78
CA LEU A 65 -1.32 -11.81 30.63
C LEU A 65 -1.87 -11.09 31.86
#